data_AF-A0A0F0LDB8-F1
#
_entry.id   AF-A0A0F0LDB8-F1
#
_cell.length_a   1.000
_cell.length_b   1.000
_cell.length_c   1.000
_cell.angle_alpha   90.00
_cell.angle_beta   90.00
_cell.angle_gamma   90.00
#
_symmetry.space_group_name_H-M   'P 1'
#
loop_
_entity.id
_entity.type
_entity.pdbx_description
1 polymer ?
#
loop_
_entity_poly.entity_id
_entity_poly.type
_entity_poly.pdbx_seq_one_letter_code
_entity_poly.pdbx_strand_id
1 'polypeptide(L)'
;MSIVWQRFKEGTMLALRADRLPRTVWGSNLRAFFPASRWQELSRGTAERAGQECEVCGRVRDGRSGLDCHEMWEFLDSDGVRVQRLVGVIATCNWCHLTQHSGRADMIGRYDDVVAVLMGVNRWTQLRAVRDITASEMEFRERSRFDWALDLSVLAGWLELPDKASLLVPADCRELLGNADTNVVPEIRPVFDGDVPAGVWEWDDRLPLRPKDER
;
A
#
# COMPACT_ATOMS: atom_id res chain seq x y z
N MET A 1 -7.61 -11.26 7.97
CA MET A 1 -7.73 -10.70 6.61
C MET A 1 -8.13 -9.23 6.70
N SER A 2 -7.21 -8.27 6.58
CA SER A 2 -7.64 -7.01 5.97
C SER A 2 -6.97 -6.80 4.64
N ILE A 3 -7.83 -6.35 3.73
CA ILE A 3 -7.61 -6.25 2.31
C ILE A 3 -8.08 -4.86 1.96
N VAL A 4 -7.17 -4.12 1.33
CA VAL A 4 -7.28 -2.68 1.12
C VAL A 4 -8.00 -2.34 -0.20
N TRP A 5 -8.22 -3.33 -1.07
CA TRP A 5 -8.73 -3.10 -2.43
C TRP A 5 -9.66 -4.22 -2.90
N GLN A 6 -10.71 -3.87 -3.66
CA GLN A 6 -11.70 -4.81 -4.21
C GLN A 6 -12.03 -4.43 -5.66
N ARG A 7 -12.11 -5.41 -6.58
CA ARG A 7 -12.63 -5.20 -7.95
C ARG A 7 -14.13 -5.46 -8.00
N PHE A 8 -14.82 -4.72 -8.88
CA PHE A 8 -16.13 -5.09 -9.39
C PHE A 8 -15.98 -5.69 -10.80
N LYS A 9 -16.65 -6.83 -11.06
CA LYS A 9 -16.57 -7.50 -12.37
C LYS A 9 -17.42 -6.73 -13.39
N GLU A 10 -16.88 -6.65 -14.61
CA GLU A 10 -17.35 -5.93 -15.82
C GLU A 10 -17.11 -4.39 -15.80
N GLY A 11 -15.99 -3.95 -16.38
CA GLY A 11 -15.67 -2.52 -16.63
C GLY A 11 -14.74 -1.82 -15.63
N THR A 12 -14.22 -2.59 -14.66
CA THR A 12 -13.01 -2.38 -13.82
C THR A 12 -12.77 -0.99 -13.23
N MET A 13 -13.53 -0.63 -12.18
CA MET A 13 -13.10 0.42 -11.25
C MET A 13 -12.89 -0.21 -9.86
N LEU A 14 -11.73 0.03 -9.25
CA LEU A 14 -11.41 -0.42 -7.91
C LEU A 14 -12.25 0.35 -6.89
N ALA A 15 -12.80 -0.34 -5.89
CA ALA A 15 -13.31 0.35 -4.71
C ALA A 15 -12.14 0.87 -3.88
N LEU A 16 -12.06 2.19 -3.72
CA LEU A 16 -11.12 2.83 -2.81
C LEU A 16 -11.54 2.54 -1.36
N ARG A 17 -10.62 2.21 -0.48
CA ARG A 17 -10.91 2.04 0.95
C ARG A 17 -10.07 3.00 1.77
N ALA A 18 -10.56 3.38 2.93
CA ALA A 18 -9.69 3.93 3.96
C ALA A 18 -8.77 2.82 4.47
N ASP A 19 -7.48 3.11 4.62
CA ASP A 19 -6.54 2.22 5.28
C ASP A 19 -5.72 2.93 6.36
N ARG A 20 -5.30 2.14 7.34
CA ARG A 20 -4.53 2.52 8.52
C ARG A 20 -3.57 1.37 8.85
N LEU A 21 -2.31 1.52 8.46
CA LEU A 21 -1.27 0.57 8.80
C LEU A 21 -1.10 0.46 10.33
N PRO A 22 -0.89 -0.74 10.89
CA PRO A 22 -0.68 -0.91 12.32
C PRO A 22 0.53 -0.12 12.80
N ARG A 23 0.48 0.32 14.06
CA ARG A 23 1.55 1.13 14.67
C ARG A 23 2.93 0.48 14.54
N THR A 24 3.01 -0.85 14.64
CA THR A 24 4.25 -1.63 14.61
C THR A 24 4.95 -1.64 13.24
N VAL A 25 4.27 -1.24 12.16
CA VAL A 25 4.86 -1.14 10.80
C VAL A 25 4.72 0.26 10.19
N TRP A 26 4.22 1.24 10.94
CA TRP A 26 4.04 2.60 10.45
C TRP A 26 5.38 3.20 10.01
N GLY A 27 5.44 3.77 8.80
CA GLY A 27 6.67 4.32 8.23
C GLY A 27 7.66 3.28 7.67
N SER A 28 7.38 1.98 7.81
CA SER A 28 8.17 0.90 7.21
C SER A 28 7.68 0.63 5.77
N ASN A 29 8.17 1.44 4.83
CA ASN A 29 7.88 1.36 3.39
C ASN A 29 9.17 1.15 2.57
N LEU A 30 9.05 0.76 1.31
CA LEU A 30 10.16 0.54 0.38
C LEU A 30 11.05 1.78 0.25
N ARG A 31 10.44 2.98 0.20
CA ARG A 31 11.18 4.24 0.11
C ARG A 31 12.12 4.47 1.30
N ALA A 32 11.85 3.87 2.46
CA ALA A 32 12.71 4.01 3.63
C ALA A 32 14.11 3.41 3.42
N PHE A 33 14.24 2.32 2.64
CA PHE A 33 15.53 1.65 2.40
C PHE A 33 15.97 1.55 0.95
N PHE A 34 15.12 1.91 -0.01
CA PHE A 34 15.51 1.94 -1.41
C PHE A 34 16.42 3.15 -1.68
N PRO A 35 17.50 2.97 -2.47
CA PRO A 35 18.17 4.10 -3.10
C PRO A 35 17.16 4.93 -3.91
N ALA A 36 17.31 6.25 -3.88
CA ALA A 36 16.38 7.17 -4.54
C ALA A 36 16.17 6.85 -6.03
N SER A 37 17.21 6.40 -6.73
CA SER A 37 17.14 5.99 -8.14
C SER A 37 16.25 4.78 -8.37
N ARG A 38 16.34 3.75 -7.52
CA ARG A 38 15.54 2.52 -7.62
C ARG A 38 14.08 2.75 -7.21
N TRP A 39 13.86 3.59 -6.19
CA TRP A 39 12.50 4.04 -5.88
C TRP A 39 11.88 4.83 -7.04
N GLN A 40 12.64 5.72 -7.68
CA GLN A 40 12.18 6.49 -8.83
C GLN A 40 11.90 5.59 -10.04
N GLU A 41 12.73 4.58 -10.29
CA GLU A 41 12.53 3.57 -11.33
C GLU A 41 11.19 2.84 -11.16
N LEU A 42 10.93 2.27 -9.96
CA LEU A 42 9.66 1.61 -9.65
C LEU A 42 8.47 2.56 -9.77
N SER A 43 8.60 3.77 -9.22
CA SER A 43 7.51 4.75 -9.22
C SER A 43 7.15 5.22 -10.63
N ARG A 44 8.17 5.48 -11.47
CA ARG A 44 7.97 5.90 -12.86
C ARG A 44 7.40 4.76 -13.70
N GLY A 45 7.96 3.56 -13.60
CA GLY A 45 7.44 2.39 -14.32
C GLY A 45 5.98 2.09 -13.97
N THR A 46 5.62 2.26 -12.69
CA THR A 46 4.22 2.12 -12.24
C THR A 46 3.29 3.16 -12.88
N ALA A 47 3.69 4.43 -12.92
CA ALA A 47 2.90 5.48 -13.56
C ALA A 47 2.81 5.32 -15.10
N GLU A 48 3.91 4.91 -15.75
CA GLU A 48 3.97 4.65 -17.19
C GLU A 48 3.07 3.48 -17.59
N ARG A 49 3.13 2.36 -16.85
CA ARG A 49 2.24 1.21 -17.06
C ARG A 49 0.76 1.59 -16.90
N ALA A 50 0.46 2.46 -15.94
CA ALA A 50 -0.89 2.98 -15.71
C ALA A 50 -1.34 4.03 -16.75
N GLY A 51 -0.55 4.30 -17.80
CA GLY A 51 -0.90 5.29 -18.82
C GLY A 51 -0.94 6.72 -18.31
N GLN A 52 -0.24 7.02 -17.20
CA GLN A 52 -0.30 8.30 -16.48
C GLN A 52 -1.68 8.63 -15.89
N GLU A 53 -2.48 7.60 -15.60
CA GLU A 53 -3.78 7.72 -14.96
C GLU A 53 -3.79 7.07 -13.58
N CYS A 54 -4.56 7.65 -12.65
CA CYS A 54 -4.85 6.98 -11.39
C CYS A 54 -5.64 5.70 -11.65
N GLU A 55 -5.09 4.54 -11.29
CA GLU A 55 -5.72 3.24 -11.53
C GLU A 55 -6.96 2.99 -10.64
N VAL A 56 -7.19 3.87 -9.66
CA VAL A 56 -8.36 3.82 -8.79
C VAL A 56 -9.53 4.65 -9.33
N CYS A 57 -9.27 5.90 -9.75
CA CYS A 57 -10.32 6.85 -10.10
C CYS A 57 -10.28 7.37 -11.54
N GLY A 58 -9.32 6.91 -12.36
CA GLY A 58 -9.15 7.30 -13.76
C GLY A 58 -8.71 8.76 -13.95
N ARG A 59 -8.37 9.48 -12.88
CA ARG A 59 -7.92 10.87 -13.01
C ARG A 59 -6.52 10.90 -13.63
N VAL A 60 -6.44 11.43 -14.85
CA VAL A 60 -5.20 11.95 -15.45
C VAL A 60 -4.77 13.17 -14.64
N ARG A 61 -3.52 13.25 -14.18
CA ARG A 61 -2.98 14.49 -13.61
C ARG A 61 -2.33 15.32 -14.71
N ASP A 62 -2.57 16.63 -14.66
CA ASP A 62 -1.90 17.63 -15.50
C ASP A 62 -0.70 18.26 -14.77
N GLY A 63 0.37 18.56 -15.51
CA GLY A 63 1.49 19.37 -15.02
C GLY A 63 2.57 18.64 -14.20
N ARG A 64 3.11 19.31 -13.17
CA ARG A 64 4.37 18.94 -12.46
C ARG A 64 4.23 17.91 -11.35
N SER A 65 3.01 17.56 -10.95
CA SER A 65 2.77 16.69 -9.80
C SER A 65 2.36 15.30 -10.29
N GLY A 66 3.29 14.35 -10.24
CA GLY A 66 3.09 12.98 -10.71
C GLY A 66 2.05 12.18 -9.91
N LEU A 67 1.84 10.94 -10.35
CA LEU A 67 1.13 9.91 -9.58
C LEU A 67 2.02 9.41 -8.43
N ASP A 68 1.39 9.07 -7.31
CA ASP A 68 2.04 8.38 -6.21
C ASP A 68 2.09 6.88 -6.50
N CYS A 69 3.23 6.26 -6.24
CA CYS A 69 3.39 4.81 -6.26
C CYS A 69 3.00 4.25 -4.90
N HIS A 70 1.81 3.67 -4.80
CA HIS A 70 1.27 3.16 -3.56
C HIS A 70 1.56 1.65 -3.42
N GLU A 71 2.07 1.25 -2.26
CA GLU A 71 2.31 -0.16 -1.93
C GLU A 71 1.03 -0.83 -1.48
N MET A 72 0.71 -1.98 -2.06
CA MET A 72 -0.45 -2.77 -1.64
C MET A 72 -0.02 -3.88 -0.70
N TRP A 73 -0.59 -3.87 0.50
CA TRP A 73 -0.25 -4.78 1.58
C TRP A 73 -1.34 -5.82 1.82
N GLU A 74 -0.94 -7.07 1.99
CA GLU A 74 -1.75 -8.14 2.56
C GLU A 74 -1.24 -8.45 3.96
N PHE A 75 -2.13 -8.61 4.93
CA PHE A 75 -1.76 -9.09 6.26
C PHE A 75 -2.31 -10.50 6.48
N LEU A 76 -1.39 -11.44 6.55
CA LEU A 76 -1.63 -12.85 6.85
C LEU A 76 -1.45 -13.07 8.34
N ASP A 77 -2.51 -13.54 9.00
CA ASP A 77 -2.49 -13.96 10.40
C ASP A 77 -3.16 -15.33 10.48
N SER A 78 -2.35 -16.38 10.45
CA SER A 78 -2.78 -17.77 10.48
C SER A 78 -1.73 -18.62 11.19
N ASP A 79 -2.18 -19.61 11.97
CA ASP A 79 -1.31 -20.60 12.63
C ASP A 79 -0.18 -19.99 13.48
N GLY A 80 -0.44 -18.82 14.08
CA GLY A 80 0.53 -18.09 14.91
C GLY A 80 1.61 -17.33 14.13
N VAL A 81 1.59 -17.38 12.79
CA VAL A 81 2.51 -16.66 11.92
C VAL A 81 1.84 -15.38 11.40
N ARG A 82 2.52 -14.25 11.57
CA ARG A 82 2.04 -12.93 11.17
C ARG A 82 2.97 -12.27 10.16
N VAL A 83 2.45 -12.03 8.97
CA VAL A 83 3.21 -11.49 7.84
C VAL A 83 2.44 -10.35 7.20
N GLN A 84 3.10 -9.20 7.08
CA GLN A 84 2.74 -8.15 6.14
C GLN A 84 3.46 -8.42 4.82
N ARG A 85 2.72 -8.78 3.79
CA ARG A 85 3.23 -9.09 2.46
C ARG A 85 2.98 -7.94 1.50
N LEU A 86 4.02 -7.54 0.76
CA LEU A 86 3.86 -6.69 -0.41
C LEU A 86 3.23 -7.51 -1.53
N VAL A 87 2.00 -7.16 -1.92
CA VAL A 87 1.29 -7.84 -3.01
C VAL A 87 1.67 -7.24 -4.36
N GLY A 88 1.96 -5.94 -4.39
CA GLY A 88 2.34 -5.19 -5.57
C GLY A 88 2.34 -3.68 -5.33
N VAL A 89 2.44 -2.90 -6.41
CA VAL A 89 2.29 -1.44 -6.37
C VAL A 89 1.27 -0.94 -7.41
N ILE A 90 0.65 0.19 -7.12
CA ILE A 90 -0.41 0.80 -7.94
C ILE A 90 -0.19 2.30 -8.07
N ALA A 91 -0.49 2.85 -9.26
CA ALA A 91 -0.41 4.28 -9.52
C ALA A 91 -1.67 4.99 -9.02
N THR A 92 -1.51 5.98 -8.15
CA THR A 92 -2.63 6.68 -7.51
C THR A 92 -2.48 8.19 -7.62
N CYS A 93 -3.60 8.92 -7.72
CA CYS A 93 -3.58 10.36 -7.51
C CYS A 93 -3.41 10.66 -6.01
N ASN A 94 -2.92 11.86 -5.69
CA ASN A 94 -2.66 12.29 -4.31
C ASN A 94 -3.87 12.12 -3.36
N TRP A 95 -5.10 12.22 -3.88
CA TRP A 95 -6.32 12.07 -3.09
C TRP A 95 -6.68 10.61 -2.78
N CYS A 96 -6.55 9.74 -3.78
CA CYS A 96 -6.71 8.30 -3.58
C CYS A 96 -5.58 7.78 -2.67
N HIS A 97 -4.36 8.26 -2.87
CA HIS A 97 -3.22 7.92 -2.02
C HIS A 97 -3.43 8.38 -0.57
N LEU A 98 -3.86 9.64 -0.34
CA LEU A 98 -4.14 10.14 1.00
C LEU A 98 -5.25 9.35 1.71
N THR A 99 -6.27 8.89 0.97
CA THR A 99 -7.35 8.06 1.51
C THR A 99 -6.83 6.71 2.03
N GLN A 100 -5.82 6.15 1.35
CA GLN A 100 -5.12 4.95 1.82
C GLN A 100 -4.20 5.18 3.02
N HIS A 101 -3.92 6.45 3.32
CA HIS A 101 -3.24 6.87 4.54
C HIS A 101 -4.22 7.62 5.45
N SER A 102 -5.45 7.08 5.62
CA SER A 102 -6.53 7.77 6.34
C SER A 102 -6.18 8.13 7.79
N GLY A 103 -5.33 7.34 8.45
CA GLY A 103 -4.81 7.65 9.78
C GLY A 103 -3.92 8.90 9.78
N ARG A 104 -3.08 9.06 8.76
CA ARG A 104 -2.26 10.26 8.57
C ARG A 104 -3.14 11.44 8.21
N ALA A 105 -4.07 11.25 7.29
CA ALA A 105 -5.03 12.27 6.87
C ALA A 105 -5.79 12.86 8.07
N ASP A 106 -6.24 12.00 8.99
CA ASP A 106 -6.90 12.40 10.24
C ASP A 106 -5.99 13.28 11.10
N MET A 107 -4.74 12.85 11.35
CA MET A 107 -3.74 13.61 12.13
C MET A 107 -3.46 15.01 11.55
N ILE A 108 -3.56 15.18 10.23
CA ILE A 108 -3.34 16.47 9.55
C ILE A 108 -4.63 17.25 9.26
N GLY A 109 -5.76 16.87 9.88
CA GLY A 109 -7.03 17.59 9.78
C GLY A 109 -7.72 17.46 8.41
N ARG A 110 -7.52 16.33 7.72
CA ARG A 110 -8.04 16.05 6.38
C ARG A 110 -9.06 14.91 6.35
N TYR A 111 -9.68 14.62 7.50
CA TYR A 111 -10.71 13.58 7.62
C TYR A 111 -11.88 13.79 6.64
N ASP A 112 -12.41 15.02 6.56
CA ASP A 112 -13.55 15.32 5.69
C ASP A 112 -13.23 15.16 4.20
N ASP A 113 -11.97 15.39 3.81
CA ASP A 113 -11.52 15.15 2.44
C ASP A 113 -11.49 13.65 2.13
N VAL A 114 -11.07 12.79 3.07
CA VAL A 114 -11.13 11.33 2.91
C VAL A 114 -12.57 10.88 2.71
N VAL A 115 -13.50 11.41 3.51
CA VAL A 115 -14.94 11.13 3.37
C VAL A 115 -15.43 11.54 1.97
N ALA A 116 -15.11 12.75 1.52
CA ALA A 116 -15.53 13.26 0.21
C ALA A 116 -14.95 12.43 -0.95
N VAL A 117 -13.69 12.02 -0.86
CA VAL A 117 -13.04 11.18 -1.88
C VAL A 117 -13.67 9.80 -1.93
N LEU A 118 -13.91 9.14 -0.80
CA LEU A 118 -14.59 7.84 -0.75
C LEU A 118 -16.00 7.91 -1.36
N MET A 119 -16.77 8.96 -1.04
CA MET A 119 -18.09 9.18 -1.62
C MET A 119 -18.02 9.40 -3.13
N GLY A 120 -17.08 10.23 -3.60
CA GLY A 120 -16.93 10.57 -5.00
C GLY A 120 -16.48 9.39 -5.87
N VAL A 121 -15.43 8.69 -5.43
CA VAL A 121 -14.84 7.55 -6.15
C VAL A 121 -15.78 6.36 -6.11
N ASN A 122 -16.27 5.96 -4.94
CA ASN A 122 -17.05 4.72 -4.84
C ASN A 122 -18.55 4.91 -5.09
N ARG A 123 -19.03 6.15 -5.23
CA ARG A 123 -20.46 6.51 -5.19
C ARG A 123 -21.15 6.08 -3.90
N TRP A 124 -20.41 6.14 -2.79
CA TRP A 124 -20.94 5.79 -1.47
C TRP A 124 -21.74 6.93 -0.83
N THR A 125 -22.67 6.57 0.06
CA THR A 125 -23.26 7.53 1.00
C THR A 125 -22.24 7.95 2.04
N GLN A 126 -22.43 9.12 2.66
CA GLN A 126 -21.58 9.57 3.77
C GLN A 126 -21.53 8.55 4.90
N LEU A 127 -22.67 7.95 5.26
CA LEU A 127 -22.73 6.89 6.29
C LEU A 127 -21.82 5.69 5.93
N ARG A 128 -21.81 5.27 4.67
CA ARG A 128 -20.94 4.16 4.23
C ARG A 128 -19.47 4.55 4.25
N ALA A 129 -19.12 5.76 3.80
CA ALA A 129 -17.74 6.26 3.85
C ALA A 129 -17.21 6.35 5.29
N VAL A 130 -18.01 6.90 6.22
CA VAL A 130 -17.64 6.95 7.64
C VAL A 130 -17.50 5.55 8.23
N ARG A 131 -18.43 4.63 7.94
CA ARG A 131 -18.32 3.22 8.37
C ARG A 131 -17.04 2.55 7.87
N ASP A 132 -16.60 2.86 6.65
CA ASP A 132 -15.34 2.33 6.11
C ASP A 132 -14.12 2.85 6.88
N ILE A 133 -14.08 4.15 7.17
CA ILE A 133 -13.00 4.75 7.98
C ILE A 133 -13.00 4.15 9.40
N THR A 134 -14.18 3.97 10.02
CA THR A 134 -14.31 3.30 11.32
C THR A 134 -13.84 1.85 11.27
N ALA A 135 -14.16 1.11 10.20
CA ALA A 135 -13.68 -0.26 10.01
C ALA A 135 -12.15 -0.31 9.93
N SER A 136 -11.55 0.58 9.13
CA SER A 136 -10.09 0.73 9.04
C SER A 136 -9.46 1.04 10.41
N GLU A 137 -10.09 1.88 11.23
CA GLU A 137 -9.62 2.15 12.60
C GLU A 137 -9.69 0.91 13.50
N MET A 138 -10.75 0.13 13.44
CA MET A 138 -10.87 -1.11 14.21
C MET A 138 -9.79 -2.12 13.82
N GLU A 139 -9.54 -2.28 12.52
CA GLU A 139 -8.48 -3.15 12.01
C GLU A 139 -7.10 -2.66 12.42
N PHE A 140 -6.84 -1.35 12.37
CA PHE A 140 -5.63 -0.73 12.90
C PHE A 140 -5.41 -1.10 14.37
N ARG A 141 -6.45 -0.94 15.21
CA ARG A 141 -6.36 -1.23 16.65
C ARG A 141 -6.06 -2.70 16.90
N GLU A 142 -6.68 -3.60 16.14
CA GLU A 142 -6.44 -5.04 16.26
C GLU A 142 -5.02 -5.41 15.83
N ARG A 143 -4.61 -5.01 14.63
CA ARG A 143 -3.31 -5.34 14.05
C ARG A 143 -2.14 -4.73 14.82
N SER A 144 -2.36 -3.59 15.49
CA SER A 144 -1.35 -2.92 16.32
C SER A 144 -1.05 -3.64 17.64
N ARG A 145 -1.71 -4.77 17.91
CA ARG A 145 -1.39 -5.68 19.04
C ARG A 145 -0.25 -6.64 18.73
N PHE A 146 0.17 -6.71 17.47
CA PHE A 146 1.11 -7.71 16.99
C PHE A 146 2.27 -7.08 16.21
N ASP A 147 3.38 -7.80 16.23
CA ASP A 147 4.51 -7.56 15.34
C ASP A 147 4.35 -8.40 14.07
N TRP A 148 4.80 -7.85 12.95
CA TRP A 148 4.56 -8.41 11.62
C TRP A 148 5.88 -8.60 10.88
N ALA A 149 6.20 -9.83 10.50
CA ALA A 149 7.28 -10.06 9.54
C ALA A 149 6.94 -9.39 8.21
N LEU A 150 7.95 -9.01 7.43
CA LEU A 150 7.80 -8.39 6.12
C LEU A 150 8.13 -9.39 5.03
N ASP A 151 7.21 -9.62 4.10
CA ASP A 151 7.43 -10.44 2.92
C ASP A 151 7.49 -9.55 1.67
N LEU A 152 8.67 -9.46 1.06
CA LEU A 152 8.92 -8.71 -0.18
C LEU A 152 9.20 -9.65 -1.37
N SER A 153 8.81 -10.92 -1.29
CA SER A 153 9.10 -11.92 -2.31
C SER A 153 8.62 -11.57 -3.72
N VAL A 154 7.62 -10.68 -3.86
CA VAL A 154 7.18 -10.14 -5.16
C VAL A 154 8.27 -9.37 -5.90
N LEU A 155 9.31 -8.93 -5.19
CA LEU A 155 10.47 -8.20 -5.73
C LEU A 155 11.66 -9.13 -6.03
N ALA A 156 11.51 -10.45 -5.85
CA ALA A 156 12.58 -11.40 -6.13
C ALA A 156 13.06 -11.30 -7.59
N GLY A 157 14.37 -11.45 -7.78
CA GLY A 157 15.03 -11.24 -9.08
C GLY A 157 15.39 -9.78 -9.37
N TRP A 158 14.83 -8.82 -8.63
CA TRP A 158 15.22 -7.41 -8.70
C TRP A 158 15.86 -6.89 -7.41
N LEU A 159 15.33 -7.31 -6.26
CA LEU A 159 15.82 -6.95 -4.94
C LEU A 159 16.50 -8.15 -4.29
N GLU A 160 17.66 -7.92 -3.70
CA GLU A 160 18.30 -8.82 -2.76
C GLU A 160 18.58 -8.09 -1.44
N LEU A 161 18.31 -8.77 -0.33
CA LEU A 161 18.65 -8.30 1.01
C LEU A 161 19.71 -9.25 1.58
N PRO A 162 20.91 -8.74 1.94
CA PRO A 162 21.95 -9.55 2.58
C PRO A 162 21.41 -10.35 3.76
N ASP A 163 21.76 -11.64 3.82
CA ASP A 163 21.33 -12.59 4.86
C ASP A 163 19.80 -12.78 4.99
N LYS A 164 19.05 -12.51 3.91
CA LYS A 164 17.59 -12.66 3.83
C LYS A 164 17.18 -13.32 2.50
N ALA A 165 17.60 -14.57 2.31
CA ALA A 165 17.55 -15.30 1.04
C ALA A 165 16.15 -15.43 0.38
N SER A 166 15.06 -15.20 1.10
CA SER A 166 13.68 -15.26 0.57
C SER A 166 12.96 -13.91 0.55
N LEU A 167 13.67 -12.81 0.83
CA LEU A 167 13.07 -11.48 1.05
C LEU A 167 11.99 -11.47 2.17
N LEU A 168 12.03 -12.47 3.05
CA LEU A 168 11.27 -12.50 4.28
C LEU A 168 12.13 -11.93 5.41
N VAL A 169 11.70 -10.80 5.96
CA VAL A 169 12.37 -10.11 7.06
C VAL A 169 11.57 -10.34 8.34
N PRO A 170 12.15 -11.05 9.33
CA PRO A 170 11.51 -11.24 10.64
C PRO A 170 11.11 -9.90 11.29
N ALA A 171 10.07 -9.91 12.10
CA ALA A 171 9.49 -8.68 12.65
C ALA A 171 10.49 -7.87 13.50
N ASP A 172 11.33 -8.56 14.28
CA ASP A 172 12.41 -8.00 15.09
C ASP A 172 13.59 -7.45 14.25
N CYS A 173 13.72 -7.86 12.99
CA CYS A 173 14.75 -7.39 12.08
C CYS A 173 14.31 -6.20 11.22
N ARG A 174 13.06 -5.74 11.34
CA ARG A 174 12.51 -4.68 10.46
C ARG A 174 13.15 -3.32 10.67
N GLU A 175 13.58 -3.03 11.88
CA GLU A 175 14.28 -1.77 12.20
C GLU A 175 15.56 -1.59 11.38
N LEU A 176 16.20 -2.70 10.96
CA LEU A 176 17.39 -2.69 10.12
C LEU A 176 17.13 -2.14 8.70
N LEU A 177 15.86 -2.11 8.27
CA LEU A 177 15.44 -1.46 7.02
C LEU A 177 15.13 0.03 7.20
N GLY A 178 15.31 0.58 8.39
CA GLY A 178 14.99 1.98 8.67
C GLY A 178 13.48 2.29 8.65
N ASN A 179 13.16 3.58 8.74
CA ASN A 179 11.78 4.05 8.84
C ASN A 179 11.65 5.49 8.31
N ALA A 180 10.72 5.70 7.39
CA ALA A 180 10.54 6.97 6.70
C ALA A 180 9.90 8.06 7.57
N ASP A 181 9.27 7.71 8.70
CA ASP A 181 8.61 8.66 9.60
C ASP A 181 9.56 9.12 10.72
N THR A 182 10.38 8.20 11.25
CA THR A 182 11.35 8.49 12.32
C THR A 182 12.74 8.85 11.81
N ASN A 183 12.97 8.81 10.50
CA ASN A 183 14.27 9.04 9.84
C ASN A 183 15.40 8.11 10.35
N VAL A 184 15.03 6.91 10.82
CA VAL A 184 16.03 5.87 11.15
C VAL A 184 16.68 5.42 9.84
N VAL A 185 18.00 5.55 9.79
CA VAL A 185 18.80 5.19 8.61
C VAL A 185 18.86 3.66 8.50
N PRO A 186 18.63 3.07 7.31
CA PRO A 186 18.77 1.63 7.10
C PRO A 186 20.20 1.14 7.36
N GLU A 187 20.32 0.04 8.10
CA GLU A 187 21.58 -0.68 8.30
C GLU A 187 21.81 -1.69 7.19
N ILE A 188 20.74 -2.35 6.72
CA ILE A 188 20.79 -3.26 5.58
C ILE A 188 20.89 -2.44 4.31
N ARG A 189 21.91 -2.75 3.50
CA ARG A 189 22.06 -2.20 2.15
C ARG A 189 21.46 -3.16 1.14
N PRO A 190 20.31 -2.85 0.53
CA PRO A 190 19.75 -3.67 -0.52
C PRO A 190 20.65 -3.67 -1.76
N VAL A 191 20.72 -4.82 -2.42
CA VAL A 191 21.35 -4.98 -3.73
C VAL A 191 20.24 -5.05 -4.77
N PHE A 192 20.46 -4.40 -5.92
CA PHE A 192 19.50 -4.39 -7.02
C PHE A 192 20.16 -4.84 -8.31
N ASP A 193 19.58 -5.83 -8.97
CA ASP A 193 20.03 -6.35 -10.26
C ASP A 193 18.84 -6.53 -11.20
N GLY A 194 19.06 -6.49 -12.51
CA GLY A 194 18.00 -6.62 -13.51
C GLY A 194 16.94 -5.52 -13.48
N ASP A 195 15.79 -5.85 -14.06
CA ASP A 195 14.63 -4.97 -14.22
C ASP A 195 13.59 -5.19 -13.13
N VAL A 196 12.74 -4.19 -12.89
CA VAL A 196 11.58 -4.31 -11.98
C VAL A 196 10.72 -5.52 -12.38
N PRO A 197 10.39 -6.45 -11.46
CA PRO A 197 9.66 -7.66 -11.83
C PRO A 197 8.23 -7.32 -12.23
N ALA A 198 7.79 -7.80 -13.39
CA ALA A 198 6.43 -7.57 -13.89
C ALA A 198 5.34 -7.98 -12.88
N GLY A 199 5.63 -9.02 -12.09
CA GLY A 199 4.77 -9.53 -11.03
C GLY A 199 4.39 -8.50 -9.96
N VAL A 200 5.10 -7.37 -9.82
CA VAL A 200 4.74 -6.28 -8.90
C VAL A 200 3.48 -5.52 -9.35
N TRP A 201 3.10 -5.65 -10.62
CA TRP A 201 1.88 -5.06 -11.20
C TRP A 201 0.76 -6.09 -11.45
N GLU A 202 1.05 -7.37 -11.28
CA GLU A 202 0.11 -8.49 -11.46
C GLU A 202 -0.54 -8.90 -10.13
N TRP A 203 -1.05 -7.92 -9.40
CA TRP A 203 -1.68 -8.11 -8.08
C TRP A 203 -3.18 -8.42 -8.17
N ASP A 204 -3.77 -8.27 -9.37
CA ASP A 204 -5.20 -8.42 -9.66
C ASP A 204 -5.81 -9.74 -9.16
N ASP A 205 -5.09 -10.85 -9.30
CA ASP A 205 -5.56 -12.20 -8.89
C ASP A 205 -5.18 -12.55 -7.45
N ARG A 206 -4.35 -11.73 -6.80
CA ARG A 206 -3.83 -11.96 -5.44
C ARG A 206 -4.68 -11.29 -4.36
N LEU A 207 -5.63 -10.44 -4.75
CA LEU A 207 -6.54 -9.77 -3.83
C LEU A 207 -7.96 -10.36 -3.94
N PRO A 208 -8.61 -10.71 -2.81
CA PRO A 208 -9.95 -11.26 -2.85
C PRO A 208 -10.95 -10.20 -3.33
N LEU A 209 -11.78 -10.59 -4.30
CA LEU A 209 -12.95 -9.82 -4.72
C LEU A 209 -13.95 -9.75 -3.55
N ARG A 210 -14.42 -8.55 -3.16
CA ARG A 210 -15.68 -8.44 -2.42
C ARG A 210 -16.72 -7.63 -3.21
N PRO A 211 -18.02 -7.96 -3.07
CA PRO A 211 -19.07 -7.30 -3.84
C PRO A 211 -19.23 -5.82 -3.50
N LYS A 212 -19.71 -5.04 -4.48
CA LYS A 212 -20.02 -3.59 -4.34
C LYS A 212 -21.10 -3.31 -3.32
N ASP A 213 -21.98 -4.30 -3.20
CA ASP A 213 -23.29 -4.19 -2.59
C ASP A 213 -23.42 -5.17 -1.42
N GLU A 214 -22.60 -5.01 -0.38
CA GLU A 214 -23.12 -5.27 0.97
C GLU A 214 -23.94 -4.03 1.36
N ARG A 215 -25.19 -4.03 0.86
CA ARG A 215 -26.24 -3.06 1.22
C ARG A 215 -26.47 -3.05 2.73
#